data_AF-A0A290Z8N8-F1
#
_entry.id   AF-A0A290Z8N8-F1
#
_cell.length_a   1.000
_cell.length_b   1.000
_cell.length_c   1.000
_cell.angle_alpha   90.00
_cell.angle_beta   90.00
_cell.angle_gamma   90.00
#
_symmetry.space_group_name_H-M   'P 1'
#
loop_
_entity.id
_entity.type
_entity.pdbx_description
1 polymer ?
#
loop_
_entity_poly.entity_id
_entity_poly.type
_entity_poly.pdbx_seq_one_letter_code
_entity_poly.pdbx_strand_id
1 'polypeptide(L)' 'MHAGPCDFVFIPRNTAHGFRNTGLRPARPLPVFSPGGVERFFSEAGVPAIAGQPVPPFDPADNPRAVVVGAATNSFQV' A
#
# COMPACT_ATOMS: atom_id res chain seq x y z
N MET A 1 17.22 2.14 1.02
CA MET A 1 17.38 0.87 1.75
C MET A 1 16.99 -0.28 0.83
N HIS A 2 17.66 -1.43 0.93
CA HIS A 2 17.22 -2.67 0.30
C HIS A 2 16.84 -3.67 1.39
N ALA A 3 15.79 -4.45 1.17
CA ALA A 3 15.33 -5.52 2.05
C ALA A 3 15.03 -6.77 1.22
N GLY A 4 15.48 -7.92 1.71
CA GLY A 4 15.31 -9.23 1.10
C GLY A 4 14.29 -10.12 1.81
N PRO A 5 14.15 -11.39 1.38
CA PRO A 5 13.32 -12.36 2.08
C PRO A 5 13.68 -12.47 3.56
N CYS A 6 12.67 -12.52 4.42
CA CYS A 6 12.79 -12.61 5.88
C CYS A 6 13.37 -11.37 6.59
N ASP A 7 13.73 -10.30 5.87
CA ASP A 7 14.06 -9.02 6.51
C ASP A 7 12.81 -8.36 7.11
N PHE A 8 13.01 -7.63 8.19
CA PHE A 8 11.98 -6.82 8.84
C PHE A 8 12.40 -5.34 8.82
N VAL A 9 11.50 -4.48 8.31
CA VAL A 9 11.71 -3.03 8.27
C VAL A 9 10.68 -2.38 9.18
N PHE A 10 11.14 -1.77 10.28
CA PHE A 10 10.28 -0.99 11.17
C PHE A 10 10.20 0.46 10.70
N ILE A 11 8.97 0.97 10.59
CA ILE A 11 8.70 2.33 10.14
C ILE A 11 7.94 3.05 11.25
N PRO A 12 8.59 3.95 12.01
CA PRO A 12 7.92 4.72 13.05
C PRO A 12 6.81 5.62 12.48
N ARG A 13 5.82 5.95 13.32
CA ARG A 13 4.79 6.95 12.97
C ARG A 13 5.44 8.26 12.50
N ASN A 14 4.78 8.93 11.57
CA ASN A 14 5.22 10.21 10.97
C ASN A 14 6.53 10.11 10.18
N THR A 15 6.87 8.91 9.70
CA THR A 15 8.01 8.70 8.79
C THR A 15 7.49 8.57 7.35
N ALA A 16 7.90 9.47 6.46
CA ALA A 16 7.64 9.31 5.03
C ALA A 16 8.32 8.05 4.51
N HIS A 17 7.57 7.17 3.85
CA HIS A 17 8.09 5.91 3.34
C HIS A 17 7.29 5.41 2.14
N GLY A 18 7.92 4.54 1.37
CA GLY A 18 7.33 3.82 0.26
C GLY A 18 8.26 2.66 -0.12
N PHE A 19 7.77 1.73 -0.94
CA PHE A 19 8.60 0.64 -1.43
C PHE A 19 8.38 0.43 -2.93
N ARG A 20 9.42 -0.09 -3.57
CA ARG A 20 9.38 -0.51 -4.97
C ARG A 20 9.96 -1.90 -5.07
N ASN A 21 9.22 -2.82 -5.70
CA ASN A 21 9.78 -4.12 -6.05
C ASN A 21 10.76 -3.95 -7.22
N THR A 22 12.05 -4.12 -6.97
CA THR A 22 13.10 -4.05 -7.99
C THR A 22 13.49 -5.42 -8.55
N GLY A 23 12.85 -6.50 -8.08
CA GLY A 23 13.10 -7.86 -8.54
C GLY A 23 12.24 -8.26 -9.75
N LEU A 24 12.64 -9.36 -10.41
CA LEU A 24 11.91 -9.91 -11.57
C LEU A 24 10.67 -10.74 -11.19
N ARG A 25 10.47 -11.01 -9.89
CA ARG A 25 9.37 -11.82 -9.37
C ARG A 25 8.48 -10.97 -8.46
N PRO A 26 7.17 -11.28 -8.37
CA PRO A 26 6.30 -10.64 -7.39
C PRO A 26 6.87 -10.75 -5.97
N ALA A 27 6.89 -9.63 -5.25
CA ALA A 27 7.22 -9.62 -3.84
C ALA A 27 6.05 -10.18 -3.02
N ARG A 28 6.36 -10.73 -1.84
CA ARG A 28 5.35 -11.23 -0.87
C ARG A 28 5.49 -10.49 0.47
N PRO A 29 5.24 -9.15 0.50
CA PRO A 29 5.33 -8.39 1.74
C PRO A 29 4.20 -8.77 2.70
N LEU A 30 4.47 -8.68 3.99
CA LEU A 30 3.47 -8.74 5.05
C LEU A 30 3.44 -7.39 5.78
N PRO A 31 2.60 -6.43 5.34
CA PRO A 31 2.49 -5.14 6.01
C PRO A 31 1.72 -5.31 7.32
N VAL A 32 2.27 -4.78 8.40
CA VAL A 32 1.66 -4.81 9.74
C VAL A 32 1.55 -3.38 10.26
N PHE A 33 0.37 -3.03 10.75
CA PHE A 33 0.05 -1.68 11.21
C PHE A 33 -0.40 -1.71 12.67
N SER A 34 0.11 -0.77 13.46
CA SER A 34 -0.27 -0.61 14.86
C SER A 34 -0.25 0.88 15.25
N PRO A 35 -1.35 1.44 15.80
CA PRO A 35 -2.69 0.83 15.88
C PRO A 35 -3.26 0.52 14.48
N GLY A 36 -4.31 -0.31 14.42
CA GLY A 36 -5.05 -0.57 13.18
C GLY A 36 -5.79 0.69 12.67
N GLY A 37 -6.37 0.61 11.47
CA GLY A 37 -7.16 1.68 10.85
C GLY A 37 -6.88 1.87 9.36
N VAL A 38 -5.69 1.49 8.89
CA VAL A 38 -5.29 1.63 7.48
C VAL A 38 -6.13 0.77 6.53
N GLU A 39 -6.75 -0.29 7.04
CA GLU A 39 -7.66 -1.13 6.26
C GLU A 39 -8.78 -0.33 5.60
N ARG A 40 -9.21 0.78 6.22
CA ARG A 40 -10.20 1.71 5.64
C ARG A 40 -9.70 2.36 4.37
N PHE A 41 -8.41 2.73 4.31
CA PHE A 41 -7.81 3.25 3.09
C PHE A 41 -7.96 2.24 1.95
N PHE A 42 -7.61 0.98 2.17
CA PHE A 42 -7.70 -0.04 1.13
C PHE A 42 -9.14 -0.32 0.70
N SER A 43 -10.09 -0.40 1.64
CA SER A 43 -11.50 -0.64 1.30
C SER A 43 -12.16 0.55 0.60
N GLU A 44 -11.79 1.77 0.98
CA GLU A 44 -12.40 2.98 0.43
C GLU A 44 -11.71 3.40 -0.86
N ALA A 45 -10.37 3.43 -0.95
CA ALA A 45 -9.60 3.85 -2.13
C ALA A 45 -9.40 2.75 -3.18
N GLY A 46 -9.58 1.49 -2.83
CA GLY A 46 -9.49 0.37 -3.75
C GLY A 46 -10.82 0.01 -4.43
N VAL A 47 -10.77 -1.08 -5.19
CA VAL A 47 -11.95 -1.82 -5.65
C VAL A 47 -11.89 -3.24 -5.07
N PRO A 48 -13.03 -3.92 -4.87
CA PRO A 48 -13.03 -5.29 -4.36
C PRO A 48 -12.20 -6.24 -5.24
N ALA A 49 -11.28 -6.96 -4.63
CA ALA A 49 -10.53 -8.01 -5.32
C ALA A 49 -11.43 -9.23 -5.56
N ILE A 50 -11.35 -9.80 -6.77
CA ILE A 50 -12.06 -11.02 -7.14
C ILE A 50 -11.04 -12.15 -7.22
N ALA A 51 -11.29 -13.25 -6.49
CA ALA A 51 -10.38 -14.39 -6.47
C ALA A 51 -10.14 -14.94 -7.88
N GLY A 52 -8.87 -15.14 -8.24
CA GLY A 52 -8.46 -15.65 -9.55
C GLY A 52 -8.45 -14.62 -10.68
N GLN A 53 -8.91 -13.39 -10.44
CA GLN A 53 -8.80 -12.29 -11.41
C GLN A 53 -7.49 -11.52 -11.20
N PRO A 54 -6.83 -11.06 -12.28
CA PRO A 54 -5.68 -10.18 -12.15
C PRO A 54 -6.13 -8.83 -11.58
N VAL A 55 -5.17 -8.09 -11.02
CA VAL A 55 -5.39 -6.68 -10.70
C VAL A 55 -5.73 -5.91 -11.98
N PRO A 56 -6.71 -4.99 -11.95
CA PRO A 56 -6.96 -4.12 -13.08
C PRO A 56 -5.70 -3.34 -13.46
N PRO A 57 -5.52 -2.97 -14.74
CA PRO A 57 -4.50 -2.01 -15.13
C PRO A 57 -4.65 -0.72 -14.32
N PHE A 58 -3.53 -0.10 -13.99
CA PHE A 58 -3.54 1.20 -13.32
C PHE A 58 -4.20 2.26 -14.22
N ASP A 59 -5.23 2.94 -13.71
CA ASP A 59 -5.81 4.14 -14.32
C ASP A 59 -5.32 5.38 -13.54
N PRO A 60 -4.62 6.33 -14.19
CA PRO A 60 -4.24 7.60 -13.56
C PRO A 60 -5.43 8.35 -12.93
N ALA A 61 -6.66 8.13 -13.38
CA ALA A 61 -7.87 8.71 -12.80
C ALA A 61 -8.17 8.20 -11.37
N ASP A 62 -7.60 7.08 -10.94
CA ASP A 62 -7.78 6.55 -9.58
C ASP A 62 -6.97 7.31 -8.52
N ASN A 63 -5.84 7.92 -8.92
CA ASN A 63 -4.91 8.59 -7.99
C ASN A 63 -5.53 9.74 -7.19
N PRO A 64 -6.28 10.69 -7.78
CA PRO A 64 -6.89 11.79 -7.02
C PRO A 64 -7.79 11.29 -5.89
N ARG A 65 -8.53 10.21 -6.13
CA ARG A 65 -9.40 9.58 -5.12
C ARG A 65 -8.60 8.95 -4.00
N ALA A 66 -7.53 8.22 -4.33
CA ALA A 66 -6.64 7.63 -3.35
C ALA A 66 -5.97 8.70 -2.47
N VAL A 67 -5.57 9.84 -3.03
CA VAL A 67 -5.00 10.96 -2.27
C VAL A 67 -6.01 11.53 -1.26
N VAL A 68 -7.27 11.75 -1.69
CA VAL A 68 -8.34 12.26 -0.81
C VAL A 68 -8.62 11.30 0.34
N VAL A 69 -8.81 10.00 0.06
CA VAL A 69 -9.05 8.97 1.08
C VAL A 69 -7.84 8.80 1.98
N GLY A 70 -6.63 8.83 1.42
CA GLY A 70 -5.36 8.75 2.15
C GLY A 70 -5.22 9.86 3.17
N ALA A 71 -5.59 11.09 2.82
CA ALA A 71 -5.60 12.21 3.76
C ALA A 71 -6.60 12.01 4.93
N ALA A 72 -7.78 11.46 4.64
CA ALA A 72 -8.80 11.20 5.66
C ALA A 72 -8.46 10.02 6.59
N THR A 73 -7.64 9.07 6.11
CA THR A 73 -7.26 7.83 6.80
C THR A 73 -5.82 7.85 7.32
N ASN A 74 -5.17 9.02 7.32
CA ASN A 74 -3.79 9.22 7.77
C ASN A 74 -2.78 8.30 7.03
N SER A 75 -3.10 7.97 5.78
CA SER A 75 -2.39 7.10 4.85
C SER A 75 -1.94 7.91 3.64
N PHE A 76 -1.12 8.93 3.88
CA PHE A 76 -0.70 9.88 2.85
C PHE A 76 0.21 9.22 1.81
N GLN A 77 -0.13 9.38 0.53
CA GLN A 77 0.77 9.17 -0.59
C GLN A 77 1.13 10.56 -1.14
N VAL A 78 2.40 10.95 -1.03
CA VAL A 78 2.95 12.13 -1.71
C VAL A 78 3.61 11.73 -3.01
#